data_AF-C2EPE2-F1
#
_entry.id   AF-C2EPE2-F1
#
_cell.length_a   1.000
_cell.length_b   1.000
_cell.length_c   1.000
_cell.angle_alpha   90.00
_cell.angle_beta   90.00
_cell.angle_gamma   90.00
#
_symmetry.space_group_name_H-M   'P 1'
#
loop_
_entity.id
_entity.type
_entity.pdbx_description
1 polymer ?
#
loop_
_entity_poly.entity_id
_entity_poly.type
_entity_poly.pdbx_seq_one_letter_code
_entity_poly.pdbx_strand_id
1 'polypeptide(L)' 'MMKIVILSVIGLLLIVGGCYTVFAAKKYFKHVRTQGTDNVFSPLAIYYGYAFGIMLALTGITILCQAFN' A
#
# COMPACT_ATOMS: atom_id res chain seq x y z
N MET A 1 -10.21 -18.60 18.75
CA MET A 1 -9.66 -19.07 17.45
C MET A 1 -10.19 -18.31 16.24
N MET A 2 -11.51 -18.23 16.02
CA MET A 2 -12.07 -17.54 14.83
C MET A 2 -11.65 -16.07 14.67
N LYS A 3 -11.61 -15.29 15.77
CA LYS A 3 -11.12 -13.89 15.77
C LYS A 3 -9.67 -13.76 15.29
N ILE A 4 -8.79 -14.68 15.71
CA ILE A 4 -7.37 -14.70 15.33
C ILE A 4 -7.23 -14.94 13.83
N VAL A 5 -7.97 -15.92 13.30
CA VAL A 5 -7.97 -16.25 11.87
C VAL A 5 -8.42 -15.04 11.04
N ILE A 6 -9.51 -14.39 11.44
CA ILE A 6 -10.06 -13.22 10.71
C ILE A 6 -9.05 -12.07 10.70
N LEU A 7 -8.49 -11.71 11.86
CA LEU A 7 -7.52 -10.61 11.95
C LEU A 7 -6.24 -10.89 11.17
N SER A 8 -5.74 -12.13 11.19
CA SER A 8 -4.58 -12.54 10.40
C SER A 8 -4.82 -12.43 8.90
N VAL A 9 -5.99 -12.85 8.41
CA VAL A 9 -6.35 -12.72 6.98
C VAL A 9 -6.45 -11.26 6.58
N ILE A 10 -7.12 -10.42 7.38
CA ILE A 10 -7.25 -8.98 7.10
C ILE A 10 -5.88 -8.30 7.12
N GLY A 11 -5.05 -8.59 8.11
CA GLY A 11 -3.70 -8.04 8.22
C GLY A 11 -2.84 -8.39 7.00
N LEU A 12 -2.85 -9.65 6.57
CA LEU A 12 -2.14 -10.11 5.38
C LEU A 12 -2.64 -9.42 4.10
N LEU A 13 -3.96 -9.31 3.91
CA LEU A 13 -4.53 -8.64 2.75
C LEU A 13 -4.13 -7.16 2.69
N LEU A 14 -4.12 -6.47 3.83
CA LEU A 14 -3.68 -5.07 3.91
C LEU A 14 -2.18 -4.93 3.61
N ILE A 15 -1.32 -5.82 4.12
CA ILE A 15 0.11 -5.79 3.79
C ILE A 15 0.32 -5.99 2.29
N VAL A 16 -0.31 -7.00 1.70
CA VAL A 16 -0.19 -7.28 0.26
C VAL A 16 -0.73 -6.10 -0.57
N GLY A 17 -1.89 -5.55 -0.19
CA GLY A 17 -2.47 -4.37 -0.86
C GLY A 17 -1.60 -3.12 -0.76
N GLY A 18 -0.98 -2.88 0.40
CA GLY A 18 -0.04 -1.78 0.63
C GLY A 18 1.22 -1.91 -0.21
N CYS A 19 1.83 -3.10 -0.23
CA CYS A 19 2.98 -3.40 -1.09
C CYS A 19 2.65 -3.24 -2.58
N TYR A 20 1.47 -3.68 -3.01
CA TYR A 20 1.02 -3.52 -4.39
C TYR A 20 0.83 -2.04 -4.78
N THR A 21 0.23 -1.23 -3.90
CA THR A 21 0.05 0.21 -4.15
C THR A 21 1.38 0.95 -4.26
N VAL A 22 2.37 0.61 -3.42
CA VAL A 22 3.75 1.11 -3.54
C VAL A 22 4.38 0.70 -4.88
N PHE A 23 4.20 -0.56 -5.29
CA PHE A 23 4.70 -1.03 -6.58
C PHE A 23 4.04 -0.32 -7.76
N ALA A 24 2.73 -0.09 -7.70
CA ALA A 24 1.98 0.65 -8.71
C ALA A 24 2.45 2.11 -8.81
N ALA A 25 2.65 2.78 -7.67
CA ALA A 25 3.20 4.14 -7.63
C ALA A 25 4.61 4.20 -8.24
N LYS A 26 5.46 3.19 -7.97
CA LYS A 26 6.80 3.07 -8.58
C LYS A 26 6.75 2.87 -10.09
N LYS A 27 5.85 2.00 -10.56
CA LYS A 27 5.65 1.77 -12.00
C LYS A 27 5.18 3.04 -12.69
N TYR A 28 4.25 3.76 -12.08
CA TYR A 28 3.73 5.02 -12.60
C TYR A 28 4.79 6.12 -12.61
N PHE A 29 5.59 6.25 -11.55
CA PHE A 29 6.75 7.15 -11.52
C PHE A 29 7.75 6.86 -12.64
N LYS A 30 8.08 5.58 -12.87
CA LYS A 30 8.97 5.21 -13.97
C LYS A 30 8.39 5.64 -15.32
N HIS A 31 7.09 5.40 -15.54
CA HIS A 31 6.40 5.78 -16.76
C HIS A 31 6.45 7.30 -17.00
N VAL A 32 6.03 8.09 -15.99
CA VAL A 32 6.06 9.56 -16.02
C VAL A 32 7.48 10.09 -16.29
N ARG A 33 8.49 9.48 -15.68
CA ARG A 33 9.90 9.86 -15.89
C ARG A 33 10.39 9.56 -17.31
N THR A 34 9.92 8.48 -17.94
CA THR A 34 10.37 8.06 -19.28
C THR A 34 9.61 8.71 -20.43
N GLN A 35 8.30 8.91 -20.28
CA GLN A 35 7.42 9.36 -21.37
C GLN A 35 6.91 10.79 -21.15
N GLY A 36 7.19 11.40 -19.99
CA GLY A 36 6.55 12.63 -19.58
C GLY A 36 5.09 12.39 -19.15
N THR A 37 4.42 13.46 -18.73
CA THR A 37 3.00 13.45 -18.44
C THR A 37 2.46 14.87 -18.57
N ASP A 38 1.33 15.03 -19.25
CA ASP A 38 0.64 16.31 -19.34
C ASP A 38 -0.23 16.58 -18.09
N ASN A 39 -0.32 15.60 -17.19
CA ASN A 39 -1.10 15.70 -15.97
C ASN A 39 -0.26 16.32 -14.84
N VAL A 40 -0.62 17.55 -14.46
CA VAL A 40 0.02 18.32 -13.38
C VAL A 40 -0.10 17.61 -12.02
N PHE A 41 -1.10 16.74 -11.83
CA PHE A 41 -1.30 15.98 -10.60
C PHE A 41 -0.47 14.69 -10.52
N SER A 42 0.27 14.32 -11.57
CA SER A 42 1.07 13.09 -11.58
C SER A 42 2.07 12.98 -10.41
N PRO A 43 2.85 14.02 -10.06
CA PRO A 43 3.74 13.95 -8.90
C PRO A 43 2.98 13.77 -7.58
N LEU A 44 1.81 14.42 -7.47
CA LEU A 44 0.95 14.34 -6.30
C LEU A 44 0.37 12.93 -6.13
N ALA A 45 -0.10 12.33 -7.22
CA ALA A 45 -0.61 10.96 -7.25
C ALA A 45 0.48 9.94 -6.88
N ILE A 46 1.72 10.15 -7.32
CA ILE A 46 2.86 9.30 -6.96
C ILE A 46 3.16 9.43 -5.47
N TYR A 47 3.24 10.65 -4.94
CA TYR A 47 3.54 10.89 -3.53
C TYR A 47 2.49 10.27 -2.61
N TYR A 48 1.21 10.55 -2.85
CA TYR A 48 0.12 9.95 -2.07
C TYR A 48 0.00 8.45 -2.29
N GLY A 49 0.31 7.93 -3.48
CA GLY A 49 0.34 6.49 -3.74
C GLY A 49 1.37 5.76 -2.87
N TYR A 50 2.57 6.33 -2.72
CA TYR A 50 3.58 5.80 -1.79
C TYR A 50 3.15 5.93 -0.33
N ALA A 51 2.71 7.12 0.08
CA ALA A 51 2.32 7.38 1.47
C ALA A 51 1.15 6.47 1.90
N PHE A 52 0.13 6.34 1.04
CA PHE A 52 -1.02 5.49 1.28
C PHE A 52 -0.63 4.02 1.34
N GLY A 53 0.17 3.53 0.39
CA GLY A 53 0.60 2.13 0.38
C GLY A 53 1.43 1.76 1.62
N ILE A 54 2.31 2.66 2.10
CA ILE A 54 3.06 2.47 3.34
C ILE A 54 2.11 2.46 4.55
N MET A 55 1.20 3.42 4.66
CA MET A 55 0.20 3.45 5.75
C MET A 55 -0.63 2.17 5.80
N LEU A 56 -1.06 1.68 4.64
CA LEU A 56 -1.91 0.49 4.52
C LEU A 56 -1.14 -0.77 4.93
N ALA A 57 0.15 -0.87 4.55
CA ALA A 57 1.02 -1.95 4.99
C ALA A 57 1.28 -1.92 6.50
N LEU A 58 1.58 -0.74 7.07
CA LEU A 58 1.77 -0.57 8.52
C LEU A 58 0.50 -0.91 9.29
N THR A 59 -0.66 -0.50 8.79
CA THR A 59 -1.97 -0.85 9.38
C THR A 59 -2.16 -2.36 9.38
N GLY A 60 -1.86 -3.03 8.26
CA GLY A 60 -1.90 -4.49 8.18
C GLY A 60 -1.00 -5.18 9.21
N ILE A 61 0.23 -4.69 9.41
CA ILE A 61 1.16 -5.18 10.44
C ILE A 61 0.57 -5.00 11.84
N THR A 62 0.02 -3.82 12.17
CA THR A 62 -0.57 -3.58 13.50
C THR A 62 -1.75 -4.51 13.80
N ILE A 63 -2.61 -4.77 12.81
CA ILE A 63 -3.75 -5.70 12.94
C ILE A 63 -3.24 -7.13 13.12
N LEU A 64 -2.19 -7.51 12.41
CA LEU A 64 -1.51 -8.80 12.57
C LEU A 64 -0.95 -8.96 13.99
N CYS A 65 -0.24 -7.96 14.51
CA CYS A 65 0.26 -7.99 15.89
C CYS A 65 -0.88 -8.15 16.92
N GLN A 66 -2.01 -7.46 16.72
CA GLN A 66 -3.19 -7.60 17.60
C GLN A 66 -3.85 -8.99 17.52
N ALA A 67 -3.65 -9.76 16.45
CA ALA A 67 -4.19 -11.10 16.34
C ALA A 67 -3.49 -12.10 17.27
N PHE A 68 -2.23 -11.84 17.62
CA PHE A 68 -1.37 -12.73 18.41
C PHE A 68 -1.08 -12.22 19.83
N ASN A 69 -1.63 -11.07 20.20
CA ASN A 69 -1.55 -10.46 21.53
C ASN A 69 -2.84 -10.73 22.31
#